data_AF-A0A973AQP2-F1
#
_entry.id   AF-A0A973AQP2-F1
#
_cell.length_a   1.000
_cell.length_b   1.000
_cell.length_c   1.000
_cell.angle_alpha   90.00
_cell.angle_beta   90.00
_cell.angle_gamma   90.00
#
_symmetry.space_group_name_H-M   'P 1'
#
loop_
_entity.id
_entity.type
_entity.pdbx_description
1 polymer ?
#
loop_
_entity_poly.entity_id
_entity_poly.type
_entity_poly.pdbx_seq_one_letter_code
_entity_poly.pdbx_strand_id
1 'polypeptide(L)'
;MFSNKLFPVDTNYPLIHTRQYQVHAFRMSDAKFLLRGVVVDEKPAGLYIENDPDPIWMHHMIVDLEIVYPTFLIEKASVEFKNHPHLGCTNITDHYKKLEGMSIARGFNAKVRELFGSSRGCTHIGALLAAMAPVAIQTGWSMRVESAQSDDDSAKSPEEFQEQRVKQFASTINTCHIWDEHGEMVSKVRRGEEIEMPLPVVRRLRDLGRNETDWLAGRS
;
A
#
# COMPACT_ATOMS: atom_id res chain seq x y z
N MET A 1 -1.97 14.38 -16.44
CA MET A 1 -3.01 15.10 -15.69
C MET A 1 -4.10 14.11 -15.29
N PHE A 2 -4.15 13.72 -14.02
CA PHE A 2 -5.22 12.88 -13.51
C PHE A 2 -6.54 13.66 -13.64
N SER A 3 -7.51 13.03 -14.28
CA SER A 3 -8.79 13.60 -14.68
C SER A 3 -9.45 14.39 -13.53
N ASN A 4 -9.96 15.57 -13.89
CA ASN A 4 -10.77 16.52 -13.10
C ASN A 4 -12.11 15.94 -12.56
N LYS A 5 -12.20 14.62 -12.39
CA LYS A 5 -13.41 13.86 -12.04
C LYS A 5 -13.37 13.27 -10.63
N LEU A 6 -12.24 13.36 -9.92
CA LEU A 6 -12.12 12.81 -8.56
C LEU A 6 -12.83 13.68 -7.51
N PHE A 7 -12.89 14.98 -7.74
CA PHE A 7 -13.52 15.95 -6.85
C PHE A 7 -14.59 16.73 -7.61
N PRO A 8 -15.71 17.07 -6.95
CA PRO A 8 -16.68 18.01 -7.52
C PRO A 8 -15.99 19.38 -7.71
N VAL A 9 -16.27 20.04 -8.82
CA VAL A 9 -15.79 21.40 -9.07
C VAL A 9 -16.70 22.38 -8.33
N ASP A 10 -16.10 23.19 -7.44
CA ASP A 10 -16.79 24.31 -6.80
C ASP A 10 -16.18 25.62 -7.28
N THR A 11 -16.97 26.42 -8.01
CA THR A 11 -16.51 27.70 -8.57
C THR A 11 -16.42 28.81 -7.53
N ASN A 12 -16.99 28.64 -6.33
CA ASN A 12 -16.92 29.62 -5.26
C ASN A 12 -15.63 29.49 -4.42
N TYR A 13 -14.99 28.31 -4.45
CA TYR A 13 -13.78 28.03 -3.68
C TYR A 13 -12.63 27.65 -4.61
N PRO A 14 -11.76 28.60 -4.98
CA PRO A 14 -10.63 28.29 -5.84
C PRO A 14 -9.70 27.28 -5.17
N LEU A 15 -9.22 26.31 -5.95
CA LEU A 15 -8.18 25.39 -5.52
C LEU A 15 -6.90 26.18 -5.23
N ILE A 16 -6.26 25.92 -4.09
CA ILE A 16 -5.01 26.60 -3.69
C ILE A 16 -3.85 25.64 -3.40
N HIS A 17 -4.14 24.34 -3.32
CA HIS A 17 -3.15 23.32 -3.04
C HIS A 17 -3.68 21.94 -3.37
N THR A 18 -2.83 21.11 -3.98
CA THR A 18 -3.12 19.70 -4.23
C THR A 18 -1.99 18.87 -3.68
N ARG A 19 -2.32 17.84 -2.90
CA ARG A 19 -1.39 16.77 -2.54
C ARG A 19 -1.86 15.47 -3.17
N GLN A 20 -0.94 14.76 -3.82
CA GLN A 20 -1.20 13.45 -4.39
C GLN A 20 -0.25 12.44 -3.77
N TYR A 21 -0.81 11.30 -3.37
CA TYR A 21 -0.05 10.10 -3.05
C TYR A 21 -0.31 9.06 -4.13
N GLN A 22 0.74 8.44 -4.64
CA GLN A 22 0.64 7.25 -5.47
C GLN A 22 1.50 6.17 -4.86
N VAL A 23 0.95 4.97 -4.73
CA VAL A 23 1.69 3.83 -4.21
C VAL A 23 1.47 2.67 -5.15
N HIS A 24 2.54 2.14 -5.71
CA HIS A 24 2.53 0.97 -6.58
C HIS A 24 3.32 -0.16 -5.93
N ALA A 25 2.83 -1.38 -6.11
CA ALA A 25 3.54 -2.59 -5.75
C ALA A 25 3.93 -3.36 -7.01
N PHE A 26 5.18 -3.78 -7.08
CA PHE A 26 5.75 -4.52 -8.20
C PHE A 26 6.28 -5.86 -7.69
N ARG A 27 5.78 -6.97 -8.23
CA ARG A 27 6.33 -8.30 -7.92
C ARG A 27 7.79 -8.35 -8.34
N MET A 28 8.66 -8.81 -7.45
CA MET A 28 10.07 -9.06 -7.75
C MET A 28 10.35 -10.57 -7.85
N SER A 29 9.68 -11.36 -6.99
CA SER A 29 9.70 -12.82 -6.94
C SER A 29 8.53 -13.30 -6.08
N ASP A 30 8.36 -14.61 -5.90
CA ASP A 30 7.32 -15.18 -5.02
C ASP A 30 7.51 -14.79 -3.55
N ALA A 31 8.76 -14.52 -3.15
CA ALA A 31 9.13 -14.15 -1.79
C ALA A 31 9.28 -12.64 -1.57
N LYS A 32 9.07 -11.80 -2.61
CA LYS A 32 9.42 -10.37 -2.51
C LYS A 32 8.70 -9.46 -3.49
N PHE A 33 8.37 -8.26 -3.05
CA PHE A 33 7.87 -7.19 -3.92
C PHE A 33 8.48 -5.83 -3.57
N LEU A 34 8.55 -4.94 -4.56
CA LEU A 34 8.92 -3.53 -4.39
C LEU A 34 7.66 -2.71 -4.18
N LEU A 35 7.62 -1.92 -3.11
CA LEU A 35 6.58 -0.94 -2.84
C LEU A 35 7.14 0.47 -3.05
N ARG A 36 6.68 1.15 -4.10
CA ARG A 36 7.09 2.51 -4.45
C ARG A 36 5.98 3.49 -4.10
N GLY A 37 6.24 4.36 -3.14
CA GLY A 37 5.41 5.50 -2.80
C GLY A 37 5.93 6.78 -3.43
N VAL A 38 5.04 7.63 -3.92
CA VAL A 38 5.34 8.96 -4.44
C VAL A 38 4.40 9.95 -3.77
N VAL A 39 4.94 11.08 -3.32
CA VAL A 39 4.14 12.23 -2.89
C VAL A 39 4.51 13.45 -3.72
N VAL A 40 3.48 14.12 -4.25
CA VAL A 40 3.60 15.37 -4.98
C VAL A 40 2.70 16.42 -4.34
N ASP A 41 3.28 17.56 -4.01
CA ASP A 41 2.54 18.76 -3.65
C ASP A 41 2.63 19.78 -4.75
N GLU A 42 1.48 20.34 -5.11
CA GLU A 42 1.33 21.29 -6.20
C GLU A 42 0.62 22.55 -5.71
N LYS A 43 1.06 23.69 -6.24
CA LYS A 43 0.37 24.98 -6.20
C LYS A 43 -0.15 25.27 -7.61
N PRO A 44 -1.41 25.66 -7.77
CA PRO A 44 -1.97 25.97 -9.08
C PRO A 44 -1.27 27.18 -9.70
N ALA A 45 -1.37 27.26 -11.04
CA ALA A 45 -0.88 28.36 -11.84
C ALA A 45 -1.34 29.72 -11.32
N GLY A 46 -0.49 30.74 -11.43
CA GLY A 46 -0.78 32.11 -11.01
C GLY A 46 -0.81 32.37 -9.49
N LEU A 47 -0.80 31.33 -8.63
CA LEU A 47 -0.99 31.52 -7.18
C LEU A 47 0.26 32.08 -6.49
N TYR A 48 1.44 31.58 -6.84
CA TYR A 48 2.72 31.96 -6.22
C TYR A 48 3.46 33.01 -7.03
N ILE A 49 3.28 32.99 -8.36
CA ILE A 49 3.87 33.92 -9.30
C ILE A 49 2.73 34.46 -10.17
N GLU A 50 2.51 35.77 -10.12
CA GLU A 50 1.45 36.41 -10.89
C GLU A 50 1.66 36.17 -12.39
N ASN A 51 0.59 35.80 -13.11
CA ASN A 51 0.58 35.48 -14.54
C ASN A 51 1.44 34.27 -14.99
N ASP A 52 1.94 33.44 -14.07
CA ASP A 52 2.55 32.16 -14.43
C ASP A 52 1.47 31.18 -14.91
N PRO A 53 1.52 30.68 -16.16
CA PRO A 53 0.52 29.76 -16.69
C PRO A 53 0.67 28.33 -16.14
N ASP A 54 1.80 28.01 -15.52
CA ASP A 54 2.13 26.66 -15.09
C ASP A 54 1.98 26.48 -13.56
N PRO A 55 1.54 25.30 -13.10
CA PRO A 55 1.54 24.99 -11.68
C PRO A 55 2.97 24.78 -11.16
N ILE A 56 3.17 25.06 -9.87
CA ILE A 56 4.45 24.87 -9.19
C ILE A 56 4.39 23.61 -8.34
N TRP A 57 5.26 22.65 -8.63
CA TRP A 57 5.50 21.54 -7.72
C TRP A 57 6.35 22.04 -6.56
N MET A 58 5.85 21.89 -5.34
CA MET A 58 6.58 22.25 -4.12
C MET A 58 7.36 21.07 -3.57
N HIS A 59 6.76 19.89 -3.66
CA HIS A 59 7.36 18.65 -3.20
C HIS A 59 7.19 17.58 -4.26
N HIS A 60 8.25 16.81 -4.50
CA HIS A 60 8.19 15.56 -5.24
C HIS A 60 9.18 14.62 -4.58
N MET A 61 8.67 13.63 -3.86
CA MET A 61 9.49 12.67 -3.14
C MET A 61 9.05 11.25 -3.43
N ILE A 62 10.03 10.34 -3.46
CA ILE A 62 9.86 8.93 -3.78
C ILE A 62 10.39 8.12 -2.60
N VAL A 63 9.66 7.10 -2.20
CA VAL A 63 10.04 6.11 -1.19
C VAL A 63 9.95 4.73 -1.82
N ASP A 64 11.05 4.01 -1.87
CA ASP A 64 11.08 2.62 -2.31
C ASP A 64 11.36 1.71 -1.12
N LEU A 65 10.50 0.71 -0.93
CA LEU A 65 10.66 -0.33 0.08
C LEU A 65 10.67 -1.69 -0.60
N GLU A 66 11.76 -2.44 -0.43
CA GLU A 66 11.83 -3.84 -0.83
C GLU A 66 11.27 -4.70 0.31
N ILE A 67 10.13 -5.37 0.08
CA ILE A 67 9.36 -6.07 1.12
C ILE A 67 9.43 -7.58 0.94
N VAL A 68 9.87 -8.29 1.98
CA VAL A 68 9.83 -9.76 2.06
C VAL A 68 8.40 -10.22 2.32
N TYR A 69 7.96 -11.24 1.58
CA TYR A 69 6.66 -11.88 1.71
C TYR A 69 6.85 -13.33 2.20
N PRO A 70 6.04 -13.84 3.14
CA PRO A 70 4.81 -13.28 3.71
C PRO A 70 4.99 -12.48 5.03
N THR A 71 6.23 -12.23 5.46
CA THR A 71 6.53 -11.59 6.75
C THR A 71 6.34 -10.06 6.75
N PHE A 72 6.28 -9.45 5.58
CA PHE A 72 6.22 -8.00 5.37
C PHE A 72 7.41 -7.25 5.99
N LEU A 73 8.56 -7.91 6.07
CA LEU A 73 9.81 -7.29 6.52
C LEU A 73 10.34 -6.35 5.44
N ILE A 74 10.69 -5.12 5.81
CA ILE A 74 11.39 -4.18 4.95
C ILE A 74 12.86 -4.60 4.92
N GLU A 75 13.32 -5.13 3.78
CA GLU A 75 14.72 -5.52 3.60
C GLU A 75 15.59 -4.32 3.21
N LYS A 76 15.07 -3.44 2.33
CA LYS A 76 15.76 -2.22 1.92
C LYS A 76 14.80 -1.05 1.86
N ALA A 77 15.30 0.13 2.24
CA ALA A 77 14.56 1.38 2.15
C ALA A 77 15.41 2.47 1.48
N SER A 78 14.84 3.15 0.50
CA SER A 78 15.46 4.34 -0.10
C SER A 78 14.45 5.48 -0.22
N VAL A 79 14.95 6.70 -0.04
CA VAL A 79 14.14 7.93 -0.15
C VAL A 79 14.87 8.93 -1.01
N GLU A 80 14.15 9.49 -1.97
CA GLU A 80 14.64 10.52 -2.88
C GLU A 80 13.73 11.74 -2.84
N PHE A 81 14.33 12.92 -2.80
CA PHE A 81 13.63 14.21 -2.91
C PHE A 81 13.98 14.78 -4.29
N LYS A 82 13.10 14.59 -5.27
CA LYS A 82 13.26 15.12 -6.63
C LYS A 82 13.01 16.62 -6.70
N ASN A 83 12.11 17.13 -5.87
CA ASN A 83 11.79 18.55 -5.77
C ASN A 83 11.41 18.90 -4.33
N HIS A 84 11.95 20.01 -3.83
CA HIS A 84 11.81 20.42 -2.43
C HIS A 84 12.07 21.93 -2.25
N PRO A 85 11.42 22.58 -1.26
CA PRO A 85 11.49 24.04 -1.11
C PRO A 85 12.79 24.55 -0.46
N HIS A 86 13.52 23.69 0.25
CA HIS A 86 14.72 24.07 1.00
C HIS A 86 15.86 23.10 0.75
N LEU A 87 17.09 23.60 0.57
CA LEU A 87 18.27 22.78 0.30
C LEU A 87 18.53 21.73 1.38
N GLY A 88 18.24 22.05 2.64
CA GLY A 88 18.43 21.14 3.77
C GLY A 88 17.44 19.98 3.85
N CYS A 89 16.37 19.95 3.03
CA CYS A 89 15.36 18.88 3.07
C CYS A 89 15.97 17.50 2.75
N THR A 90 17.01 17.44 1.94
CA THR A 90 17.68 16.18 1.55
C THR A 90 18.59 15.60 2.62
N ASN A 91 18.95 16.37 3.66
CA ASN A 91 19.90 15.95 4.69
C ASN A 91 19.43 14.73 5.51
N ILE A 92 18.15 14.36 5.39
CA ILE A 92 17.53 13.28 6.16
C ILE A 92 17.21 12.04 5.31
N THR A 93 17.58 11.99 4.02
CA THR A 93 17.28 10.84 3.16
C THR A 93 17.81 9.53 3.73
N ASP A 94 19.05 9.53 4.21
CA ASP A 94 19.68 8.37 4.86
C ASP A 94 19.05 8.01 6.21
N HIS A 95 18.32 8.92 6.88
CA HIS A 95 17.64 8.60 8.14
C HIS A 95 16.62 7.46 7.94
N TYR A 96 16.02 7.38 6.75
CA TYR A 96 14.96 6.41 6.45
C TYR A 96 15.47 4.98 6.29
N LYS A 97 16.79 4.74 6.24
CA LYS A 97 17.37 3.38 6.40
C LYS A 97 16.99 2.72 7.72
N LYS A 98 16.60 3.50 8.75
CA LYS A 98 16.06 2.97 10.01
C LYS A 98 14.75 2.18 9.84
N LEU A 99 14.11 2.23 8.67
CA LEU A 99 12.96 1.39 8.32
C LEU A 99 13.37 -0.06 8.04
N GLU A 100 14.62 -0.30 7.63
CA GLU A 100 15.13 -1.65 7.33
C GLU A 100 15.11 -2.52 8.59
N GLY A 101 14.66 -3.77 8.44
CA GLY A 101 14.44 -4.69 9.55
C GLY A 101 13.10 -4.49 10.28
N MET A 102 12.30 -3.48 9.93
CA MET A 102 10.94 -3.32 10.47
C MET A 102 9.92 -4.08 9.61
N SER A 103 8.86 -4.59 10.24
CA SER A 103 7.68 -5.05 9.51
C SER A 103 6.75 -3.88 9.18
N ILE A 104 6.26 -3.81 7.94
CA ILE A 104 5.27 -2.81 7.49
C ILE A 104 3.81 -3.18 7.87
N ALA A 105 3.63 -4.22 8.69
CA ALA A 105 2.33 -4.66 9.20
C ALA A 105 1.96 -3.98 10.54
N ARG A 106 1.35 -4.74 11.47
CA ARG A 106 0.87 -4.24 12.76
C ARG A 106 1.96 -3.42 13.48
N GLY A 107 1.59 -2.21 13.92
CA GLY A 107 2.46 -1.32 14.69
C GLY A 107 3.42 -0.44 13.86
N PHE A 108 3.46 -0.59 12.54
CA PHE A 108 4.35 0.19 11.66
C PHE A 108 4.19 1.71 11.83
N ASN A 109 2.96 2.23 11.77
CA ASN A 109 2.70 3.68 11.86
C ASN A 109 3.11 4.29 13.21
N ALA A 110 3.03 3.50 14.30
CA ALA A 110 3.50 3.94 15.61
C ALA A 110 5.02 4.09 15.62
N LYS A 111 5.74 3.09 15.09
CA LYS A 111 7.21 3.13 14.95
C LYS A 111 7.68 4.24 14.00
N VAL A 112 6.97 4.47 12.89
CA VAL A 112 7.26 5.60 11.98
C VAL A 112 7.16 6.92 12.73
N ARG A 113 6.13 7.10 13.56
CA ARG A 113 5.96 8.31 14.37
C ARG A 113 7.03 8.47 15.44
N GLU A 114 7.43 7.37 16.07
CA GLU A 114 8.51 7.35 17.05
C GLU A 114 9.84 7.81 16.41
N LEU A 115 10.23 7.17 15.30
CA LEU A 115 11.50 7.41 14.61
C LEU A 115 11.55 8.76 13.89
N PHE A 116 10.48 9.13 13.19
CA PHE A 116 10.49 10.23 12.22
C PHE A 116 9.48 11.35 12.52
N GLY A 117 8.79 11.28 13.67
CA GLY A 117 7.83 12.31 14.07
C GLY A 117 8.49 13.64 14.41
N SER A 118 7.73 14.73 14.22
CA SER A 118 8.18 16.10 14.50
C SER A 118 9.48 16.44 13.73
N SER A 119 10.44 17.10 14.36
CA SER A 119 11.70 17.54 13.76
C SER A 119 12.66 16.40 13.36
N ARG A 120 12.34 15.14 13.67
CA ARG A 120 13.20 13.98 13.36
C ARG A 120 13.06 13.46 11.93
N GLY A 121 12.05 13.92 11.20
CA GLY A 121 11.78 13.49 9.83
C GLY A 121 10.97 14.50 9.01
N CYS A 122 10.73 14.17 7.74
CA CYS A 122 9.83 14.92 6.88
C CYS A 122 8.38 14.50 7.12
N THR A 123 7.50 15.47 7.39
CA THR A 123 6.06 15.24 7.56
C THR A 123 5.41 14.60 6.34
N HIS A 124 5.86 14.96 5.13
CA HIS A 124 5.37 14.41 3.87
C HIS A 124 5.70 12.92 3.72
N ILE A 125 6.96 12.54 4.00
CA ILE A 125 7.37 11.13 3.97
C ILE A 125 6.67 10.35 5.08
N GLY A 126 6.53 10.91 6.28
CA GLY A 126 5.79 10.27 7.37
C GLY A 126 4.34 9.96 7.01
N ALA A 127 3.65 10.91 6.35
CA ALA A 127 2.30 10.71 5.85
C ALA A 127 2.24 9.70 4.68
N LEU A 128 3.21 9.75 3.75
CA LEU A 128 3.32 8.79 2.65
C LEU A 128 3.54 7.36 3.18
N LEU A 129 4.45 7.15 4.14
CA LEU A 129 4.67 5.85 4.76
C LEU A 129 3.39 5.30 5.41
N ALA A 130 2.61 6.17 6.06
CA ALA A 130 1.32 5.76 6.61
C ALA A 130 0.31 5.33 5.54
N ALA A 131 0.33 5.98 4.36
CA ALA A 131 -0.47 5.60 3.20
C ALA A 131 0.04 4.32 2.50
N MET A 132 1.35 4.06 2.54
CA MET A 132 1.97 2.87 1.94
C MET A 132 1.64 1.59 2.72
N ALA A 133 1.54 1.64 4.05
CA ALA A 133 1.29 0.47 4.88
C ALA A 133 0.06 -0.37 4.48
N PRO A 134 -1.15 0.21 4.33
CA PRO A 134 -2.31 -0.58 3.90
C PRO A 134 -2.16 -1.14 2.47
N VAL A 135 -1.44 -0.45 1.58
CA VAL A 135 -1.16 -0.95 0.23
C VAL A 135 -0.29 -2.20 0.30
N ALA A 136 0.77 -2.19 1.12
CA ALA A 136 1.62 -3.36 1.33
C ALA A 136 0.80 -4.58 1.76
N ILE A 137 -0.03 -4.42 2.80
CA ILE A 137 -0.86 -5.51 3.32
C ILE A 137 -1.86 -6.02 2.27
N GLN A 138 -2.47 -5.11 1.50
CA GLN A 138 -3.38 -5.47 0.44
C GLN A 138 -2.68 -6.17 -0.73
N THR A 139 -1.44 -5.81 -1.05
CA THR A 139 -0.61 -6.51 -2.05
C THR A 139 -0.40 -7.98 -1.68
N GLY A 140 -0.38 -8.33 -0.38
CA GLY A 140 -0.32 -9.72 0.07
C GLY A 140 -1.42 -10.60 -0.54
N TRP A 141 -2.60 -10.06 -0.81
CA TRP A 141 -3.68 -10.77 -1.49
C TRP A 141 -3.35 -11.08 -2.95
N SER A 142 -2.82 -10.09 -3.68
CA SER A 142 -2.37 -10.28 -5.05
C SER A 142 -1.25 -11.31 -5.14
N MET A 143 -0.28 -11.26 -4.22
CA MET A 143 0.80 -12.25 -4.12
C MET A 143 0.23 -13.66 -3.94
N ARG A 144 -0.79 -13.85 -3.08
CA ARG A 144 -1.46 -15.15 -2.88
C ARG A 144 -2.17 -15.68 -4.12
N VAL A 145 -2.97 -14.83 -4.78
CA VAL A 145 -3.77 -15.24 -5.95
C VAL A 145 -2.90 -15.79 -7.07
N GLU A 146 -1.73 -15.19 -7.28
CA GLU A 146 -0.79 -15.61 -8.31
C GLU A 146 0.03 -16.84 -7.88
N SER A 147 0.33 -16.99 -6.57
CA SER A 147 1.04 -18.18 -6.05
C SER A 147 0.16 -19.44 -6.02
N ALA A 148 -1.16 -19.28 -5.85
CA ALA A 148 -2.11 -20.40 -5.89
C ALA A 148 -2.18 -21.08 -7.27
N GLN A 149 -1.67 -20.43 -8.33
CA GLN A 149 -1.60 -21.01 -9.67
C GLN A 149 -0.38 -21.94 -9.86
N SER A 150 0.57 -21.96 -8.91
CA SER A 150 1.82 -22.75 -9.00
C SER A 150 1.92 -23.92 -8.02
N ASP A 151 1.08 -23.96 -6.99
CA ASP A 151 1.15 -24.96 -5.93
C ASP A 151 0.20 -26.14 -6.21
N ASP A 152 0.76 -27.33 -6.39
CA ASP A 152 0.01 -28.60 -6.33
C ASP A 152 -0.31 -28.93 -4.87
N ASP A 153 -1.43 -28.40 -4.38
CA ASP A 153 -1.92 -28.58 -3.00
C ASP A 153 -2.39 -30.03 -2.71
N SER A 154 -2.32 -30.95 -3.68
CA SER A 154 -2.81 -32.33 -3.55
C SER A 154 -2.04 -33.21 -2.56
N ALA A 155 -0.88 -32.77 -2.08
CA ALA A 155 0.01 -33.56 -1.22
C ALA A 155 0.00 -33.18 0.28
N LYS A 156 -0.74 -32.15 0.72
CA LYS A 156 -0.70 -31.67 2.11
C LYS A 156 -1.81 -32.30 2.98
N SER A 157 -1.48 -32.60 4.23
CA SER A 157 -2.50 -33.01 5.21
C SER A 157 -3.43 -31.83 5.58
N PRO A 158 -4.65 -32.09 6.06
CA PRO A 158 -5.58 -31.04 6.49
C PRO A 158 -5.00 -30.09 7.55
N GLU A 159 -4.16 -30.61 8.45
CA GLU A 159 -3.52 -29.82 9.51
C GLU A 159 -2.45 -28.87 8.94
N GLU A 160 -1.61 -29.36 8.03
CA GLU A 160 -0.58 -28.56 7.34
C GLU A 160 -1.21 -27.46 6.49
N PHE A 161 -2.32 -27.76 5.81
CA PHE A 161 -3.09 -26.79 5.04
C PHE A 161 -3.65 -25.67 5.93
N GLN A 162 -4.22 -26.02 7.09
CA GLN A 162 -4.71 -25.05 8.06
C GLN A 162 -3.59 -24.17 8.61
N GLU A 163 -2.45 -24.76 9.00
CA GLU A 163 -1.31 -24.01 9.53
C GLU A 163 -0.72 -23.05 8.49
N GLN A 164 -0.57 -23.51 7.24
CA GLN A 164 -0.11 -22.67 6.13
C GLN A 164 -1.05 -21.49 5.92
N ARG A 165 -2.36 -21.72 5.96
CA ARG A 165 -3.37 -20.67 5.78
C ARG A 165 -3.34 -19.63 6.90
N VAL A 166 -3.19 -20.06 8.15
CA VAL A 166 -3.01 -19.13 9.29
C VAL A 166 -1.74 -18.30 9.13
N LYS A 167 -0.62 -18.93 8.74
CA LYS A 167 0.66 -18.23 8.49
C LYS A 167 0.53 -17.19 7.37
N GLN A 168 -0.19 -17.50 6.29
CA GLN A 168 -0.41 -16.57 5.19
C GLN A 168 -1.18 -15.32 5.65
N PHE A 169 -2.20 -15.46 6.50
CA PHE A 169 -3.04 -14.33 6.93
C PHE A 169 -2.55 -13.62 8.20
N ALA A 170 -1.54 -14.15 8.90
CA ALA A 170 -1.04 -13.59 10.16
C ALA A 170 -0.74 -12.08 10.08
N SER A 171 -0.10 -11.64 9.00
CA SER A 171 0.29 -10.24 8.81
C SER A 171 -0.89 -9.29 8.51
N THR A 172 -2.07 -9.82 8.19
CA THR A 172 -3.30 -9.04 7.95
C THR A 172 -4.10 -8.83 9.25
N ILE A 173 -3.82 -9.58 10.32
CA ILE A 173 -4.56 -9.47 11.57
C ILE A 173 -4.39 -8.07 12.18
N ASN A 174 -5.50 -7.46 12.60
CA ASN A 174 -5.62 -6.10 13.12
C ASN A 174 -5.13 -5.00 12.16
N THR A 175 -5.14 -5.25 10.85
CA THR A 175 -4.82 -4.20 9.85
C THR A 175 -6.03 -3.39 9.41
N CYS A 176 -7.25 -3.90 9.60
CA CYS A 176 -8.50 -3.13 9.47
C CYS A 176 -9.63 -3.78 10.27
N HIS A 177 -10.81 -3.13 10.29
CA HIS A 177 -11.99 -3.58 11.04
C HIS A 177 -12.40 -5.03 10.71
N ILE A 178 -12.34 -5.44 9.44
CA ILE A 178 -12.69 -6.81 9.03
C ILE A 178 -11.68 -7.84 9.57
N TRP A 179 -10.44 -7.43 9.82
CA TRP A 179 -9.35 -8.31 10.27
C TRP A 179 -9.09 -8.26 11.77
N ASP A 180 -10.07 -7.83 12.57
CA ASP A 180 -10.01 -7.93 14.02
C ASP A 180 -9.65 -9.37 14.46
N GLU A 181 -8.69 -9.51 15.37
CA GLU A 181 -8.21 -10.81 15.88
C GLU A 181 -9.30 -11.64 16.58
N HIS A 182 -10.34 -10.96 17.04
CA HIS A 182 -11.55 -11.55 17.62
C HIS A 182 -12.76 -11.54 16.67
N GLY A 183 -12.57 -11.06 15.44
CA GLY A 183 -13.63 -10.95 14.44
C GLY A 183 -13.93 -12.26 13.71
N GLU A 184 -15.07 -12.27 13.01
CA GLU A 184 -15.54 -13.45 12.27
C GLU A 184 -14.59 -13.84 11.14
N MET A 185 -14.01 -12.87 10.41
CA MET A 185 -13.07 -13.16 9.31
C MET A 185 -11.86 -13.98 9.78
N VAL A 186 -11.23 -13.57 10.89
CA VAL A 186 -10.08 -14.30 11.46
C VAL A 186 -10.52 -15.67 11.98
N SER A 187 -11.73 -15.77 12.54
CA SER A 187 -12.30 -17.04 12.98
C SER A 187 -12.53 -18.01 11.81
N LYS A 188 -13.08 -17.55 10.67
CA LYS A 188 -13.18 -18.33 9.43
C LYS A 188 -11.81 -18.85 8.97
N VAL A 189 -10.79 -17.97 8.99
CA VAL A 189 -9.42 -18.38 8.63
C VAL A 189 -8.92 -19.51 9.52
N ARG A 190 -9.05 -19.37 10.84
CA ARG A 190 -8.63 -20.37 11.83
C ARG A 190 -9.38 -21.70 11.71
N ARG A 191 -10.65 -21.67 11.27
CA ARG A 191 -11.46 -22.88 11.01
C ARG A 191 -11.19 -23.51 9.63
N GLY A 192 -10.30 -22.93 8.82
CA GLY A 192 -10.01 -23.40 7.47
C GLY A 192 -11.11 -23.08 6.44
N GLU A 193 -12.11 -22.27 6.80
CA GLU A 193 -13.23 -21.91 5.92
C GLU A 193 -12.82 -20.92 4.84
N GLU A 194 -13.32 -21.08 3.61
CA GLU A 194 -13.03 -20.16 2.51
C GLU A 194 -13.43 -18.71 2.82
N ILE A 195 -12.62 -17.78 2.32
CA ILE A 195 -12.94 -16.35 2.36
C ILE A 195 -13.75 -16.03 1.11
N GLU A 196 -14.88 -15.36 1.32
CA GLU A 196 -15.78 -14.93 0.25
C GLU A 196 -15.07 -14.07 -0.81
N MET A 197 -15.56 -14.16 -2.05
CA MET A 197 -15.06 -13.35 -3.14
C MET A 197 -15.27 -11.85 -2.85
N PRO A 198 -14.28 -10.97 -3.10
CA PRO A 198 -14.47 -9.54 -2.91
C PRO A 198 -15.65 -9.01 -3.74
N LEU A 199 -16.55 -8.26 -3.12
CA LEU A 199 -17.74 -7.70 -3.77
C LEU A 199 -17.45 -6.95 -5.10
N PRO A 200 -16.36 -6.16 -5.25
CA PRO A 200 -16.03 -5.53 -6.53
C PRO A 200 -15.78 -6.54 -7.66
N VAL A 201 -15.22 -7.71 -7.35
CA VAL A 201 -15.00 -8.79 -8.32
C VAL A 201 -16.33 -9.40 -8.73
N VAL A 202 -17.22 -9.69 -7.78
CA VAL A 202 -18.58 -10.20 -8.05
C VAL A 202 -19.34 -9.24 -8.97
N ARG A 203 -19.33 -7.94 -8.67
CA ARG A 203 -19.97 -6.92 -9.52
C ARG A 203 -19.36 -6.90 -10.92
N ARG A 204 -18.02 -6.98 -11.01
CA ARG A 204 -17.33 -6.96 -12.31
C ARG A 204 -17.65 -8.20 -13.16
N LEU A 205 -17.76 -9.38 -12.56
CA LEU A 205 -18.16 -10.61 -13.28
C LEU A 205 -19.58 -10.46 -13.83
N ARG A 206 -20.50 -9.92 -13.02
CA ARG A 206 -21.87 -9.62 -13.46
C ARG A 206 -21.89 -8.64 -14.64
N ASP A 207 -21.12 -7.55 -14.56
CA ASP A 207 -21.03 -6.58 -15.66
C ASP A 207 -20.47 -7.19 -16.95
N LEU A 208 -19.66 -8.25 -16.83
CA LEU A 208 -19.10 -9.01 -17.96
C LEU A 208 -20.00 -10.17 -18.42
N GLY A 209 -21.14 -10.41 -17.77
CA GLY A 209 -22.00 -11.57 -18.06
C GLY A 209 -21.38 -12.93 -17.72
N ARG A 210 -20.41 -12.95 -16.79
CA ARG A 210 -19.66 -14.15 -16.36
C ARG A 210 -20.21 -14.74 -15.06
N ASN A 211 -20.01 -16.05 -14.85
CA ASN A 211 -20.41 -16.72 -13.62
C ASN A 211 -19.36 -16.46 -12.52
N GLU A 212 -19.79 -16.45 -11.25
CA GLU A 212 -18.90 -16.38 -10.09
C GLU A 212 -17.92 -17.57 -10.02
N THR A 213 -18.27 -18.73 -10.58
CA THR A 213 -17.35 -19.88 -10.72
C THR A 213 -16.16 -19.60 -11.62
N ASP A 214 -16.24 -18.63 -12.54
CA ASP A 214 -15.14 -18.27 -13.46
C ASP A 214 -13.94 -17.68 -12.71
N TRP A 215 -14.17 -17.10 -11.53
CA TRP A 215 -13.11 -16.59 -10.66
C TRP A 215 -12.28 -17.71 -10.02
N LEU A 216 -12.93 -18.83 -9.72
CA LEU A 216 -12.30 -20.01 -9.14
C LEU A 216 -11.55 -20.81 -10.22
N ALA A 217 -12.12 -20.92 -11.43
CA ALA A 217 -11.52 -21.64 -12.55
C ALA A 217 -10.23 -20.98 -13.10
N GLY A 218 -10.02 -19.68 -12.87
CA GLY A 218 -8.76 -19.00 -13.19
C GLY A 218 -7.63 -19.24 -12.17
N ARG A 219 -7.86 -20.09 -11.15
CA ARG A 219 -6.95 -20.36 -10.04
C ARG A 219 -6.63 -21.86 -9.87
N SER A 220 -7.16 -22.72 -10.74
CA SER A 220 -6.90 -24.16 -10.79
C SER A 220 -5.99 -24.52 -11.96
#